data_AF-A0A527YNA8-F1
#
_entry.id   AF-A0A527YNA8-F1
#
_cell.length_a   1.000
_cell.length_b   1.000
_cell.length_c   1.000
_cell.angle_alpha   90.00
_cell.angle_beta   90.00
_cell.angle_gamma   90.00
#
_symmetry.space_group_name_H-M   'P 1'
#
loop_
_entity.id
_entity.type
_entity.pdbx_description
1 polymer ?
#
loop_
_entity_poly.entity_id
_entity_poly.type
_entity_poly.pdbx_seq_one_letter_code
_entity_poly.pdbx_strand_id
1 'polypeptide(L)' 'LTNWPFKGESGDTMSVSVSGPIEVNSPMAARAAAVAGLGFSVLPDFIAAPDIESGRLVTALDDRILPG' A
#
# COMPACT_ATOMS: atom_id res chain seq x y z
N LEU A 1 3.39 -9.24 -8.45
CA LEU A 1 3.07 -10.09 -7.28
C LEU A 1 1.79 -9.55 -6.67
N THR A 2 0.73 -10.36 -6.65
CA THR A 2 -0.62 -9.97 -6.20
C THR A 2 -0.90 -10.30 -4.73
N ASN A 3 0.10 -10.77 -3.98
CA ASN A 3 -0.06 -11.18 -2.58
C ASN A 3 0.63 -10.16 -1.66
N TRP A 4 -0.16 -9.46 -0.85
CA TRP A 4 0.33 -8.43 0.07
C TRP A 4 0.55 -9.02 1.47
N PRO A 5 1.73 -8.82 2.08
CA PRO A 5 1.98 -9.27 3.43
C PRO A 5 1.44 -8.25 4.45
N PHE A 6 0.72 -8.74 5.46
CA PHE A 6 0.20 -7.99 6.58
C PHE A 6 0.49 -8.72 7.90
N LYS A 7 0.48 -8.00 9.01
CA LYS A 7 0.48 -8.54 10.36
C LYS A 7 -0.92 -9.05 10.72
N GLY A 8 -1.02 -10.34 11.02
CA GLY A 8 -2.20 -11.00 11.56
C GLY A 8 -2.46 -10.59 13.01
N GLU A 9 -3.63 -10.96 13.53
CA GLU A 9 -4.06 -10.57 14.88
C GLU A 9 -3.17 -11.16 15.99
N SER A 10 -2.56 -12.32 15.74
CA SER A 10 -1.63 -12.96 16.67
C SER A 10 -0.18 -12.51 16.47
N GLY A 11 0.07 -11.54 15.58
CA GLY A 11 1.40 -11.04 15.23
C GLY A 11 2.13 -11.85 14.16
N ASP A 12 1.53 -12.91 13.65
CA ASP A 12 2.03 -13.70 12.52
C ASP A 12 1.92 -12.96 11.19
N THR A 13 2.63 -13.42 10.15
CA THR A 13 2.50 -12.85 8.80
C THR A 13 1.34 -13.49 8.06
N MET A 14 0.36 -12.68 7.70
CA MET A 14 -0.77 -13.04 6.85
C MET A 14 -0.49 -12.56 5.41
N SER A 15 -0.78 -13.40 4.42
CA SER A 15 -0.71 -13.01 3.01
C SER A 15 -2.12 -12.82 2.45
N VAL A 16 -2.40 -11.64 1.91
CA VAL A 16 -3.70 -11.29 1.30
C VAL A 16 -3.55 -11.21 -0.20
N SER A 17 -4.23 -12.10 -0.93
CA SER A 17 -4.34 -12.00 -2.38
C SER A 17 -5.24 -10.83 -2.75
N VAL A 18 -4.70 -9.91 -3.55
CA VAL A 18 -5.43 -8.77 -4.09
C VAL A 18 -5.64 -8.92 -5.60
N SER A 19 -6.71 -8.32 -6.09
CA SER A 19 -6.97 -8.18 -7.52
C SER A 19 -7.42 -6.76 -7.77
N GLY A 20 -6.75 -6.08 -8.70
CA GLY A 20 -6.96 -4.67 -8.97
C GLY A 20 -7.01 -4.38 -10.47
N PRO A 21 -7.40 -3.16 -10.85
CA PRO A 21 -7.52 -2.76 -12.25
C PRO A 21 -6.17 -2.70 -12.99
N ILE A 22 -5.05 -2.69 -12.26
CA ILE A 22 -3.70 -2.69 -12.81
C ILE A 22 -2.75 -3.53 -11.94
N GLU A 23 -1.72 -4.11 -12.55
CA GLU A 23 -0.55 -4.66 -11.84
C GLU A 23 0.70 -3.97 -12.37
N VAL A 24 1.49 -3.41 -11.45
CA VAL A 24 2.72 -2.67 -11.79
C VAL A 24 3.87 -3.14 -10.91
N ASN A 25 5.10 -3.07 -11.43
CA ASN A 25 6.33 -3.41 -10.72
C ASN A 25 7.18 -2.18 -10.35
N SER A 26 6.62 -0.97 -10.49
CA SER A 26 7.28 0.30 -10.16
C SER A 26 6.52 1.04 -9.06
N PRO A 27 7.18 1.44 -7.96
CA PRO A 27 6.51 2.17 -6.87
C PRO A 27 6.05 3.57 -7.30
N MET A 28 6.72 4.19 -8.29
CA MET A 28 6.28 5.48 -8.85
C MET A 28 4.97 5.34 -9.62
N ALA A 29 4.82 4.27 -10.40
CA ALA A 29 3.58 3.99 -11.12
C ALA A 29 2.43 3.63 -10.16
N ALA A 30 2.74 2.84 -9.12
CA ALA A 30 1.77 2.49 -8.08
C ALA A 30 1.27 3.74 -7.32
N ARG A 31 2.19 4.65 -6.96
CA ARG A 31 1.85 5.94 -6.35
C ARG A 31 0.95 6.78 -7.25
N ALA A 32 1.30 6.91 -8.53
CA ALA A 32 0.51 7.69 -9.48
C ALA A 32 -0.93 7.15 -9.61
N ALA A 33 -1.08 5.83 -9.64
CA ALA A 33 -2.40 5.19 -9.66
C ALA A 33 -3.20 5.45 -8.37
N ALA A 34 -2.57 5.35 -7.20
CA ALA A 34 -3.22 5.63 -5.92
C ALA A 34 -3.68 7.10 -5.83
N VAL A 35 -2.82 8.05 -6.20
CA VAL A 35 -3.17 9.49 -6.24
C VAL A 35 -4.28 9.78 -7.25
N ALA A 36 -4.35 9.04 -8.35
CA ALA A 36 -5.42 9.14 -9.33
C ALA A 36 -6.74 8.45 -8.89
N GLY A 37 -6.78 7.84 -7.70
CA GLY A 37 -7.99 7.24 -7.14
C GLY A 37 -8.33 5.84 -7.66
N LEU A 38 -7.35 5.10 -8.19
CA LEU A 38 -7.58 3.73 -8.69
C LEU A 38 -7.79 2.69 -7.57
N GLY A 39 -7.55 3.07 -6.31
CA GLY A 39 -7.73 2.21 -5.13
C GLY A 39 -6.54 2.24 -4.18
N PHE A 40 -6.35 1.14 -3.45
CA PHE A 40 -5.27 1.00 -2.48
C PHE A 40 -3.96 0.57 -3.15
N SER A 41 -2.84 0.97 -2.56
CA SER A 41 -1.51 0.54 -2.95
C SER A 41 -0.62 0.43 -1.71
N VAL A 42 0.29 -0.55 -1.71
CA VAL A 42 1.42 -0.59 -0.78
C VAL A 42 2.54 0.25 -1.39
N LEU A 43 3.04 1.24 -0.65
CA LEU A 43 4.09 2.16 -1.09
C LEU A 43 5.14 2.29 0.01
N PRO A 44 6.43 2.49 -0.34
CA PRO A 44 7.42 2.93 0.62
C PRO A 44 7.08 4.31 1.19
N ASP A 45 7.30 4.50 2.49
CA ASP A 45 6.93 5.72 3.22
C ASP A 45 7.48 6.99 2.57
N PHE A 46 8.76 7.00 2.18
CA PHE A 46 9.40 8.16 1.56
C PHE A 46 8.78 8.55 0.21
N ILE A 47 8.13 7.61 -0.48
CA ILE A 47 7.44 7.84 -1.76
C ILE A 47 6.05 8.41 -1.51
N ALA A 48 5.35 7.94 -0.48
CA ALA A 48 4.00 8.36 -0.13
C ALA A 48 3.96 9.67 0.68
N ALA A 49 5.02 9.97 1.45
CA ALA A 49 5.06 11.07 2.41
C ALA A 49 4.61 12.42 1.84
N PRO A 50 5.06 12.88 0.65
CA PRO A 50 4.61 14.17 0.10
C PRO A 50 3.12 14.23 -0.20
N ASP A 51 2.50 13.09 -0.57
CA ASP A 51 1.06 13.04 -0.85
C ASP A 51 0.22 12.90 0.41
N ILE A 52 0.77 12.24 1.43
CA ILE A 52 0.15 12.18 2.74
C ILE A 52 0.15 13.57 3.37
N GLU A 53 1.30 14.26 3.35
CA GLU A 53 1.43 15.63 3.88
C GLU A 53 0.51 16.63 3.16
N SER A 54 0.35 16.48 1.84
CA SER A 54 -0.58 17.32 1.05
C SER A 54 -2.05 16.88 1.11
N GLY A 55 -2.37 15.77 1.81
CA GLY A 55 -3.72 15.23 1.94
C GLY A 55 -4.27 14.56 0.67
N ARG A 56 -3.44 14.30 -0.33
CA ARG A 56 -3.81 13.56 -1.55
C ARG A 56 -3.87 12.05 -1.33
N LEU A 57 -3.09 11.54 -0.37
CA LEU A 57 -3.16 10.18 0.12
C LEU A 57 -3.45 10.18 1.62
N VAL A 58 -4.03 9.09 2.08
CA VAL A 58 -4.20 8.79 3.50
C VAL A 58 -3.68 7.38 3.77
N THR A 59 -3.18 7.14 4.97
CA THR A 59 -2.76 5.81 5.38
C THR A 59 -3.97 4.92 5.69
N ALA A 60 -3.77 3.61 5.64
CA ALA A 60 -4.79 2.62 5.94
C ALA A 60 -4.14 1.36 6.48
N LEU A 61 -4.84 0.70 7.43
CA LEU A 61 -4.38 -0.53 8.06
C LEU A 61 -3.02 -0.40 8.78
N ASP A 62 -2.77 0.76 9.39
CA ASP A 62 -1.50 1.06 10.08
C ASP A 62 -1.20 0.06 11.22
N ASP A 63 -2.24 -0.52 11.83
CA ASP A 63 -2.13 -1.57 12.85
C ASP A 63 -1.74 -2.94 12.27
N ARG A 64 -1.85 -3.13 10.95
CA ARG A 64 -1.58 -4.37 10.22
C ARG A 64 -0.31 -4.32 9.37
N ILE A 65 0.45 -3.25 9.40
CA ILE A 65 1.75 -3.20 8.71
C ILE A 65 2.77 -4.08 9.45
N LEU A 66 3.56 -4.85 8.69
CA LEU A 66 4.68 -5.60 9.25
C LEU A 66 5.75 -4.62 9.73
N PRO A 67 6.33 -4.82 10.92
CA PRO A 67 7.51 -4.06 11.32
C PRO A 67 8.64 -4.36 10.33
N GLY A 68 9.21 -3.31 9.75
CA GLY A 68 10.32 -3.35 8.80
C GLY A 68 11.39 -2.37 9.20
#